data_AF-A0A5D2QNR4-F1
#
_entry.id   AF-A0A5D2QNR4-F1
#
_cell.length_a   1.000
_cell.length_b   1.000
_cell.length_c   1.000
_cell.angle_alpha   90.00
_cell.angle_beta   90.00
_cell.angle_gamma   90.00
#
_symmetry.space_group_name_H-M   'P 1'
#
loop_
_entity.id
_entity.type
_entity.pdbx_description
1 polymer ?
#
loop_
_entity_poly.entity_id
_entity_poly.type
_entity_poly.pdbx_seq_one_letter_code
_entity_poly.pdbx_strand_id
1 'polypeptide(L)'
;MGIESFRWLVGNGQSILFWEDAWCGDRPLRVEFPRLFRLALNKKGNVIDFSISKGFKEVNWTDLFSRPLLEREVQMVSSLKEAVSNKILFPEVEDKLLWKHDSK
;
A
#
# COMPACT_ATOMS: atom_id res chain seq x y z
N MET A 1 20.52 -13.90 1.22
CA MET A 1 19.21 -14.29 1.77
C MET A 1 18.23 -14.19 0.63
N GLY A 2 17.73 -15.34 0.15
CA GLY A 2 16.83 -15.38 -1.00
C GLY A 2 15.58 -14.56 -0.69
N ILE A 3 15.30 -13.57 -1.53
CA ILE A 3 14.01 -12.90 -1.48
C ILE A 3 13.05 -13.92 -2.06
N GLU A 4 12.43 -14.74 -1.20
CA GLU A 4 11.31 -15.57 -1.62
C GLU A 4 10.30 -14.62 -2.26
N SER A 5 10.16 -14.74 -3.57
CA SER A 5 9.44 -13.78 -4.37
C SER A 5 7.96 -14.09 -4.26
N PHE A 6 7.35 -13.66 -3.17
CA PHE A 6 5.89 -13.66 -2.99
C PHE A 6 5.34 -12.25 -3.18
N ARG A 7 4.09 -12.15 -3.59
CA ARG A 7 3.32 -10.92 -3.59
C ARG A 7 1.94 -11.18 -3.00
N TRP A 8 1.38 -10.16 -2.37
CA TRP A 8 0.02 -10.23 -1.90
C TRP A 8 -0.96 -9.83 -3.01
N LEU A 9 -2.03 -10.59 -3.14
CA LEU A 9 -3.23 -10.22 -3.85
C LEU A 9 -4.23 -9.70 -2.82
N VAL A 10 -4.56 -8.42 -2.92
CA VAL A 10 -5.50 -7.77 -2.01
C VAL A 10 -6.92 -8.29 -2.24
N GLY A 11 -7.54 -8.78 -1.18
CA GLY A 11 -8.97 -9.03 -1.06
C GLY A 11 -9.57 -7.95 -0.16
N ASN A 12 -9.79 -8.28 1.11
CA ASN A 12 -10.37 -7.39 2.12
C ASN A 12 -9.34 -6.45 2.75
N GLY A 13 -8.05 -6.68 2.54
CA GLY A 13 -6.96 -5.83 3.02
C GLY A 13 -6.73 -5.89 4.53
N GLN A 14 -7.27 -6.89 5.24
CA GLN A 14 -7.17 -7.02 6.69
C GLN A 14 -5.88 -7.71 7.15
N SER A 15 -5.21 -8.46 6.27
CA SER A 15 -4.00 -9.24 6.62
C SER A 15 -2.72 -8.67 6.00
N ILE A 16 -2.86 -7.70 5.09
CA ILE A 16 -1.74 -7.11 4.35
C ILE A 16 -1.38 -5.77 4.97
N LEU A 17 -0.10 -5.57 5.28
CA LEU A 17 0.42 -4.30 5.77
C LEU A 17 0.63 -3.32 4.62
N PHE A 18 0.00 -2.14 4.70
CA PHE A 18 0.01 -1.14 3.63
C PHE A 18 1.43 -0.77 3.18
N TRP A 19 2.34 -0.52 4.12
CA TRP A 19 3.70 -0.07 3.79
C TRP A 19 4.71 -1.21 3.61
N GLU A 20 4.52 -2.32 4.32
CA GLU A 20 5.54 -3.34 4.54
C GLU A 20 5.45 -4.51 3.56
N ASP A 21 4.25 -4.79 3.05
CA ASP A 21 3.99 -5.91 2.14
C ASP A 21 3.99 -5.50 0.67
N ALA A 22 4.40 -6.42 -0.21
CA ALA A 22 4.35 -6.24 -1.66
C ALA A 22 2.96 -6.59 -2.21
N TRP A 23 2.01 -5.66 -2.10
CA TRP A 23 0.62 -5.83 -2.58
C TRP A 23 0.24 -4.88 -3.73
N CYS A 24 0.99 -3.80 -3.91
CA CYS A 24 0.76 -2.77 -4.91
C CYS A 24 1.89 -2.73 -5.96
N GLY A 25 2.32 -3.89 -6.43
CA GLY A 25 3.46 -4.05 -7.33
C GLY A 25 4.38 -5.17 -6.86
N ASP A 26 5.65 -5.10 -7.27
CA ASP A 26 6.64 -6.14 -6.98
C ASP A 26 7.40 -5.95 -5.67
N ARG A 27 7.37 -4.75 -5.11
CA ARG A 27 8.10 -4.36 -3.90
C ARG A 27 7.16 -3.66 -2.90
N PRO A 28 7.46 -3.70 -1.61
CA PRO A 28 6.72 -2.95 -0.61
C PRO A 28 6.74 -1.43 -0.85
N LEU A 29 5.66 -0.74 -0.51
CA LEU A 29 5.55 0.71 -0.67
C LEU A 29 6.60 1.47 0.16
N ARG A 30 7.08 0.94 1.29
CA ARG A 30 8.19 1.55 2.05
C ARG A 30 9.52 1.57 1.29
N VAL A 31 9.71 0.64 0.35
CA VAL A 31 10.93 0.57 -0.47
C VAL A 31 10.82 1.53 -1.65
N GLU A 32 9.63 1.64 -2.26
CA GLU A 32 9.37 2.58 -3.35
C GLU A 32 9.30 4.04 -2.86
N PHE A 33 8.72 4.28 -1.69
CA PHE A 33 8.47 5.60 -1.13
C PHE A 33 9.09 5.76 0.28
N PRO A 34 10.41 5.56 0.47
CA PRO A 34 11.04 5.54 1.80
C PRO A 34 10.91 6.87 2.54
N ARG A 35 10.79 7.99 1.79
CA ARG A 35 10.58 9.31 2.36
C ARG A 35 9.18 9.44 2.97
N LEU A 36 8.14 9.01 2.27
CA LEU A 36 6.76 9.05 2.76
C LEU A 36 6.60 8.09 3.94
N PHE A 37 7.18 6.89 3.86
CA PHE A 37 7.13 5.92 4.94
C PHE A 37 7.68 6.48 6.26
N ARG A 38 8.79 7.23 6.24
CA ARG A 38 9.32 7.87 7.45
C ARG A 38 8.32 8.81 8.12
N LEU A 39 7.53 9.51 7.32
CA LEU A 39 6.55 10.49 7.77
C LEU A 39 5.20 9.88 8.14
N ALA A 40 4.92 8.65 7.70
CA ALA A 40 3.65 7.96 7.96
C ALA A 40 3.39 7.84 9.46
N LEU A 41 2.17 8.19 9.87
CA LEU A 41 1.68 8.04 11.24
C LEU A 41 1.52 6.56 11.61
N ASN A 42 0.90 5.78 10.71
CA ASN A 42 0.74 4.35 10.90
C ASN A 42 1.65 3.59 9.93
N LYS A 43 2.77 3.07 10.44
CA LYS A 43 3.74 2.30 9.65
C LYS A 43 3.39 0.83 9.51
N LYS A 44 2.57 0.31 10.42
CA LYS A 44 2.17 -1.10 10.51
C LYS A 44 0.66 -1.29 10.34
N GLY A 45 0.00 -0.33 9.70
CA GLY A 45 -1.44 -0.42 9.42
C GLY A 45 -1.70 -1.37 8.27
N ASN A 46 -2.87 -2.00 8.31
CA ASN A 46 -3.32 -2.87 7.25
C ASN A 46 -3.86 -2.06 6.08
N VAL A 47 -3.91 -2.64 4.88
CA VAL A 47 -4.40 -1.97 3.66
C VAL A 47 -5.79 -1.37 3.85
N ILE A 48 -6.67 -2.07 4.56
CA ILE A 48 -8.04 -1.59 4.85
C ILE A 48 -8.06 -0.27 5.64
N ASP A 49 -7.09 -0.05 6.53
CA ASP A 49 -7.01 1.14 7.40
C ASP A 49 -6.73 2.43 6.61
N PHE A 50 -6.24 2.30 5.38
CA PHE A 50 -5.90 3.43 4.50
C PHE A 50 -6.93 3.61 3.37
N SER A 51 -8.06 2.89 3.41
CA SER A 51 -9.08 2.92 2.36
C SER A 51 -10.37 3.60 2.81
N ILE A 52 -11.08 4.21 1.86
CA ILE A 52 -12.43 4.76 2.03
C ILE A 52 -13.31 4.18 0.93
N SER A 53 -14.54 3.79 1.27
CA SER A 53 -15.50 3.24 0.30
C SER A 53 -14.93 2.08 -0.54
N LYS A 54 -14.12 1.21 0.10
CA LYS A 54 -13.41 0.07 -0.53
C LYS A 54 -12.26 0.43 -1.49
N GLY A 55 -11.79 1.68 -1.51
CA GLY A 55 -10.71 2.09 -2.40
C GLY A 55 -9.91 3.26 -1.85
N PHE A 56 -9.11 3.87 -2.72
CA PHE A 56 -8.11 4.87 -2.31
C PHE A 56 -8.34 6.28 -2.89
N LYS A 57 -9.35 6.43 -3.75
CA LYS A 57 -9.63 7.69 -4.46
C LYS A 57 -10.12 8.80 -3.53
N GLU A 58 -10.89 8.45 -2.51
CA GLU A 58 -11.51 9.39 -1.57
C GLU A 58 -10.65 9.64 -0.33
N VAL A 59 -9.50 8.96 -0.21
CA VAL A 59 -8.60 9.05 0.95
C VAL A 59 -8.03 10.46 1.07
N ASN A 60 -8.06 11.02 2.28
CA ASN A 60 -7.34 12.24 2.58
C ASN A 60 -5.88 11.93 2.93
N TRP A 61 -5.00 11.99 1.93
CA TRP A 61 -3.61 11.56 2.06
C TRP A 61 -2.77 12.43 3.00
N THR A 62 -3.13 13.69 3.22
CA THR A 62 -2.36 14.56 4.13
C THR A 62 -2.46 14.10 5.58
N ASP A 63 -3.58 13.48 5.94
CA ASP A 63 -3.87 13.05 7.31
C ASP A 63 -3.08 11.79 7.69
N LEU A 64 -2.45 11.13 6.71
CA LEU A 64 -1.65 9.93 6.91
C LEU A 64 -0.23 10.24 7.42
N PHE A 65 0.17 11.52 7.42
CA PHE A 65 1.53 11.94 7.72
C PHE A 65 1.63 12.81 8.98
N SER A 66 2.74 12.65 9.70
CA SER A 66 3.01 13.28 11.00
C SER A 66 3.21 14.80 10.95
N ARG A 67 3.32 15.39 9.76
CA ARG A 67 3.47 16.84 9.57
C ARG A 67 2.96 17.26 8.18
N PRO A 68 2.72 18.55 7.95
CA PRO A 68 2.49 19.08 6.60
C PRO A 68 3.60 18.66 5.63
N LEU A 69 3.20 18.29 4.41
CA LEU A 69 4.11 17.81 3.38
C LEU A 69 4.84 18.95 2.68
N LEU A 70 6.10 18.71 2.33
CA LEU A 70 6.86 19.60 1.44
C LEU A 70 6.41 19.38 -0.01
N GLU A 71 6.63 20.35 -0.90
CA GLU A 71 6.25 20.26 -2.32
C GLU A 71 6.76 18.98 -3.01
N ARG A 72 8.02 18.63 -2.79
CA ARG A 72 8.59 17.36 -3.30
C ARG A 72 7.90 16.10 -2.76
N GLU A 73 7.36 16.14 -1.54
CA GLU A 73 6.65 15.03 -0.93
C GLU A 73 5.20 14.95 -1.46
N VAL A 74 4.59 16.08 -1.78
CA VAL A 74 3.30 16.14 -2.47
C VAL A 74 3.37 15.42 -3.82
N GLN A 75 4.44 15.65 -4.59
CA GLN A 75 4.66 14.94 -5.86
C GLN A 75 4.80 13.42 -5.66
N MET A 76 5.53 12.99 -4.62
CA MET A 76 5.63 11.56 -4.27
C MET A 76 4.26 10.97 -3.87
N VAL A 77 3.43 11.72 -3.15
CA VAL A 77 2.07 11.30 -2.79
C VAL A 77 1.20 11.17 -4.04
N SER A 78 1.37 12.02 -5.05
CA SER A 78 0.65 11.87 -6.33
C SER A 78 1.01 10.55 -7.02
N SER A 79 2.30 10.17 -7.05
CA SER A 79 2.71 8.87 -7.60
C SER A 79 2.19 7.69 -6.77
N LEU A 80 2.16 7.82 -5.44
CA LEU A 80 1.57 6.80 -4.56
C LEU A 80 0.07 6.64 -4.82
N LYS A 81 -0.68 7.74 -4.93
CA LYS A 81 -2.10 7.76 -5.27
C LYS A 81 -2.37 7.03 -6.57
N GLU A 82 -1.59 7.32 -7.61
CA GLU A 82 -1.71 6.67 -8.90
C GLU A 82 -1.48 5.16 -8.78
N ALA A 83 -0.42 4.75 -8.08
CA ALA A 83 -0.09 3.34 -7.88
C ALA A 83 -1.24 2.54 -7.24
N VAL A 84 -1.91 3.12 -6.23
CA VAL A 84 -3.03 2.45 -5.52
C VAL A 84 -4.41 2.68 -6.16
N SER A 85 -4.53 3.60 -7.12
CA SER A 85 -5.83 4.09 -7.61
C SER A 85 -6.71 3.02 -8.28
N ASN A 86 -6.09 1.97 -8.83
CA ASN A 86 -6.76 0.85 -9.48
C ASN A 86 -7.03 -0.33 -8.53
N LYS A 87 -6.68 -0.19 -7.25
CA LYS A 87 -6.89 -1.23 -6.23
C LYS A 87 -8.27 -1.05 -5.61
N ILE A 88 -9.00 -2.15 -5.54
CA ILE A 88 -10.36 -2.23 -5.00
C ILE A 88 -10.36 -3.35 -3.96
N LEU A 89 -10.91 -3.05 -2.79
CA LEU A 89 -11.06 -4.01 -1.72
C LEU A 89 -12.41 -4.71 -1.83
N PHE A 90 -12.42 -6.00 -1.54
CA PHE A 90 -13.61 -6.84 -1.52
C PHE A 90 -13.76 -7.40 -0.10
N PRO A 91 -14.67 -6.84 0.73
CA PRO A 91 -14.80 -7.24 2.14
C PRO A 91 -15.01 -8.73 2.36
N GLU A 92 -15.69 -9.39 1.41
CA GLU A 92 -16.03 -10.82 1.47
C GLU A 92 -14.92 -11.74 0.93
N VAL A 93 -13.79 -11.20 0.48
CA VAL A 93 -12.70 -11.96 -0.14
C VAL A 93 -11.46 -11.83 0.73
N GLU A 94 -10.91 -12.93 1.20
CA GLU A 94 -9.65 -12.90 1.96
C GLU A 94 -8.45 -12.52 1.10
N ASP A 95 -7.46 -11.89 1.75
CA ASP A 95 -6.15 -11.62 1.18
C ASP A 95 -5.41 -12.92 0.85
N LYS A 96 -4.68 -12.96 -0.28
CA LYS A 96 -3.97 -14.16 -0.73
C LYS A 96 -2.49 -13.89 -0.95
N LEU A 97 -1.64 -14.83 -0.54
CA LEU A 97 -0.22 -14.82 -0.85
C LEU A 97 0.02 -15.61 -2.16
N LEU A 98 0.65 -14.97 -3.14
CA LEU A 98 0.99 -15.58 -4.42
C LEU A 98 2.50 -15.76 -4.54
N TRP A 99 2.93 -16.96 -4.91
CA TRP A 99 4.32 -17.23 -5.29
C TRP A 99 4.59 -16.72 -6.71
N LYS A 100 5.67 -15.96 -6.91
CA LYS A 100 6.06 -15.46 -8.25
C LYS A 100 6.45 -16.59 -9.23
N HIS A 101 6.65 -17.82 -8.75
CA HIS A 101 6.98 -18.98 -9.60
C HIS A 101 5.77 -19.82 -10.03
N ASP A 102 4.57 -19.60 -9.48
CA ASP A 102 3.36 -20.33 -9.87
C ASP A 102 2.61 -19.69 -11.06
N SER A 103 3.20 -18.65 -11.66
CA SER A 103 2.70 -18.09 -12.92
C SER A 103 3.21 -18.94 -14.09
N LYS A 104 2.52 -20.05 -14.38
CA LYS A 104 2.68 -20.80 -15.63
C LYS A 104 1.85 -20.19 -16.75
#